data_AF-A0A7V9P9K9-F1
#
_entry.id   AF-A0A7V9P9K9-F1
#
_cell.length_a   1.000
_cell.length_b   1.000
_cell.length_c   1.000
_cell.angle_alpha   90.00
_cell.angle_beta   90.00
_cell.angle_gamma   90.00
#
_symmetry.space_group_name_H-M   'P 1'
#
loop_
_entity.id
_entity.type
_entity.pdbx_description
1 polymer ?
#
loop_
_entity_poly.entity_id
_entity_poly.type
_entity_poly.pdbx_seq_one_letter_code
_entity_poly.pdbx_strand_id
1 'polypeptide(L)'
;MKMHKDNKISEAIITLLESNVGYSIDFFGGMLLIRQLEDLTFAVSHEKYNPKKEAFIFQFEKLFKDSVTATKFFLQKRREYELGYDFEVEPK
;
A
#
# COMPACT_ATOMS: atom_id res chain seq x y z
N MET A 1 21.10 5.91 -9.36
CA MET A 1 20.36 6.84 -8.45
C MET A 1 18.96 6.35 -8.04
N LYS A 2 18.18 5.66 -8.89
CA LYS A 2 16.80 5.19 -8.58
C LYS A 2 16.74 4.18 -7.41
N MET A 3 17.62 3.17 -7.42
CA MET A 3 17.76 2.17 -6.34
C MET A 3 17.94 2.77 -4.93
N HIS A 4 18.71 3.85 -4.81
CA HIS A 4 18.98 4.44 -3.49
C HIS A 4 17.75 5.15 -2.90
N LYS A 5 16.84 5.65 -3.77
CA LYS A 5 15.58 6.27 -3.32
C LYS A 5 14.58 5.21 -2.87
N ASP A 6 14.43 4.11 -3.62
CA ASP A 6 13.51 3.02 -3.26
C ASP A 6 13.88 2.39 -1.90
N ASN A 7 15.17 2.20 -1.64
CA ASN A 7 15.65 1.67 -0.37
C ASN A 7 15.29 2.61 0.79
N LYS A 8 15.50 3.92 0.64
CA LYS A 8 15.13 4.91 1.67
C LYS A 8 13.64 4.95 1.95
N ILE A 9 12.80 4.80 0.91
CA ILE A 9 11.35 4.72 1.09
C ILE A 9 10.97 3.44 1.83
N SER A 10 11.56 2.30 1.46
CA SER A 10 11.32 1.04 2.15
C SER A 10 11.69 1.11 3.63
N GLU A 11 12.86 1.65 3.94
CA GLU A 11 13.33 1.83 5.33
C GLU A 11 12.40 2.73 6.14
N ALA A 12 11.93 3.84 5.56
CA ALA A 12 11.00 4.75 6.22
C ALA A 12 9.64 4.08 6.51
N ILE A 13 9.10 3.33 5.54
CA ILE A 13 7.84 2.59 5.70
C ILE A 13 7.99 1.54 6.82
N ILE A 14 9.05 0.75 6.79
CA ILE A 14 9.32 -0.26 7.82
C ILE A 14 9.41 0.40 9.21
N THR A 15 10.16 1.49 9.32
CA THR A 15 10.33 2.22 10.60
C THR A 15 8.99 2.70 11.16
N LEU A 16 8.11 3.21 10.29
CA LEU A 16 6.77 3.67 10.70
C LEU A 16 5.87 2.50 11.10
N LEU A 17 5.86 1.41 10.32
CA LEU A 17 5.04 0.23 10.61
C LEU A 17 5.46 -0.48 11.90
N GLU A 18 6.74 -0.41 12.26
CA GLU A 18 7.27 -1.01 13.49
C GLU A 18 7.23 -0.05 14.68
N SER A 19 6.82 1.20 14.48
CA SER A 19 6.59 2.11 15.58
C SER A 19 5.28 1.73 16.30
N ASN A 20 5.31 1.69 17.64
CA ASN A 20 4.17 1.33 18.50
C ASN A 20 2.97 2.31 18.44
N VAL A 21 2.89 3.13 17.41
CA VAL A 21 1.89 4.19 17.22
C VAL A 21 0.80 3.75 16.22
N GLY A 22 0.97 2.62 15.53
CA GLY A 22 -0.06 2.04 14.68
C GLY A 22 -0.35 2.87 13.42
N TYR A 23 0.68 3.20 12.64
CA TYR A 23 0.51 3.97 11.41
C TYR A 23 -0.15 3.15 10.29
N SER A 24 -1.03 3.81 9.51
CA SER A 24 -1.40 3.40 8.16
C SER A 24 -0.69 4.31 7.16
N ILE A 25 -0.13 3.73 6.11
CA ILE A 25 0.52 4.47 5.04
C ILE A 25 -0.26 4.23 3.76
N ASP A 26 -0.79 5.30 3.19
CA ASP A 26 -1.70 5.26 2.06
C ASP A 26 -1.10 5.95 0.84
N PHE A 27 -1.35 5.37 -0.34
CA PHE A 27 -0.99 5.91 -1.65
C PHE A 27 -2.22 5.96 -2.56
N PHE A 28 -2.18 6.83 -3.57
CA PHE A 28 -3.27 7.03 -4.53
C PHE A 28 -4.61 7.40 -3.87
N GLY A 29 -4.60 8.33 -2.91
CA GLY A 29 -5.82 8.80 -2.25
C GLY A 29 -6.51 7.72 -1.40
N GLY A 30 -5.75 6.82 -0.78
CA GLY A 30 -6.30 5.74 0.06
C GLY A 30 -6.52 4.42 -0.67
N MET A 31 -6.26 4.36 -1.99
CA MET A 31 -6.54 3.16 -2.76
C MET A 31 -5.54 2.03 -2.51
N LEU A 32 -4.26 2.30 -2.22
CA LEU A 32 -3.31 1.27 -1.81
C LEU A 32 -2.75 1.63 -0.44
N LEU A 33 -2.87 0.72 0.53
CA LEU A 33 -2.44 0.97 1.90
C LEU A 33 -1.65 -0.18 2.50
N ILE A 34 -0.78 0.17 3.44
CA ILE A 34 -0.05 -0.77 4.30
C ILE A 34 -0.17 -0.32 5.76
N ARG A 35 -0.53 -1.25 6.64
CA ARG A 35 -0.75 -0.98 8.08
C ARG A 35 -0.34 -2.17 8.95
N GLN A 36 0.01 -1.89 10.21
CA GLN A 36 0.18 -2.90 11.24
C GLN A 36 -1.17 -3.16 11.93
N LEU A 37 -1.49 -4.43 12.20
CA LEU A 37 -2.68 -4.86 12.93
C LEU A 37 -2.36 -5.12 14.42
N GLU A 38 -3.40 -5.21 15.24
CA GLU A 38 -3.27 -5.44 16.69
C GLU A 38 -2.55 -6.75 17.04
N ASP A 39 -2.66 -7.76 16.17
CA ASP A 39 -1.98 -9.05 16.32
C ASP A 39 -0.51 -9.03 15.83
N LEU A 40 0.04 -7.83 15.60
CA LEU A 40 1.39 -7.56 15.08
C LEU A 40 1.65 -8.09 13.67
N THR A 41 0.60 -8.44 12.93
CA THR A 41 0.71 -8.72 11.49
C THR A 41 0.61 -7.44 10.67
N PHE A 42 1.02 -7.52 9.40
CA PHE A 42 1.01 -6.39 8.48
C PHE A 42 0.05 -6.67 7.34
N ALA A 43 -0.90 -5.77 7.12
CA ALA A 43 -1.87 -5.86 6.04
C ALA A 43 -1.47 -4.93 4.90
N VAL A 44 -1.47 -5.45 3.67
CA VAL A 44 -1.43 -4.65 2.45
C VAL A 44 -2.75 -4.84 1.72
N SER A 45 -3.47 -3.75 1.49
CA SER A 45 -4.79 -3.80 0.87
C SER A 45 -4.94 -2.76 -0.23
N HIS A 46 -5.82 -3.08 -1.19
CA HIS A 46 -6.25 -2.15 -2.21
C HIS A 46 -7.75 -1.92 -2.10
N GLU A 47 -8.14 -0.66 -1.94
CA GLU A 47 -9.50 -0.21 -1.77
C GLU A 47 -9.97 0.55 -3.01
N LYS A 48 -11.24 0.37 -3.36
CA LYS A 48 -11.91 1.18 -4.39
C LYS A 48 -13.19 1.74 -3.82
N TYR A 49 -13.43 3.03 -4.02
CA TYR A 49 -14.70 3.64 -3.67
C TYR A 49 -15.82 3.06 -4.53
N ASN A 50 -16.87 2.55 -3.89
CA ASN A 50 -18.07 2.09 -4.56
C ASN A 50 -19.20 3.12 -4.35
N PRO A 51 -19.56 3.91 -5.37
CA PRO A 51 -20.59 4.94 -5.23
C PRO A 51 -21.98 4.37 -4.96
N LYS A 52 -22.27 3.10 -5.34
CA LYS A 52 -23.57 2.48 -5.06
C LYS A 52 -23.75 2.10 -3.59
N LYS A 53 -22.63 1.95 -2.85
CA LYS A 53 -22.62 1.57 -1.43
C LYS A 53 -22.14 2.70 -0.53
N GLU A 54 -21.75 3.84 -1.10
CA GLU A 54 -21.14 4.98 -0.41
C GLU A 54 -20.00 4.57 0.54
N ALA A 55 -19.21 3.58 0.13
CA ALA A 55 -18.16 2.98 0.96
C ALA A 55 -16.96 2.52 0.13
N PHE A 56 -15.79 2.48 0.76
CA PHE A 56 -14.62 1.80 0.23
C PHE A 56 -14.78 0.28 0.35
N ILE A 57 -14.47 -0.44 -0.72
CA ILE A 57 -14.48 -1.90 -0.74
C ILE A 57 -13.08 -2.42 -1.05
N PHE A 58 -12.65 -3.44 -0.30
CA PHE A 58 -11.39 -4.13 -0.57
C PHE A 58 -11.48 -4.89 -1.89
N GLN A 59 -10.63 -4.52 -2.85
CA GLN A 59 -10.36 -5.35 -4.02
C GLN A 59 -9.48 -6.54 -3.65
N PHE A 60 -8.51 -6.31 -2.77
CA PHE A 60 -7.76 -7.37 -2.11
C PHE A 60 -7.26 -6.90 -0.75
N GLU A 61 -6.96 -7.88 0.10
CA GLU A 61 -6.16 -7.73 1.31
C GLU A 61 -5.23 -8.94 1.43
N LYS A 62 -3.96 -8.69 1.74
CA LYS A 62 -2.97 -9.73 1.98
C LYS A 62 -2.22 -9.45 3.28
N LEU A 63 -2.14 -10.48 4.12
CA LEU A 63 -1.50 -10.42 5.43
C LEU A 63 -0.09 -10.99 5.38
N PHE A 64 0.80 -10.38 6.16
CA PHE A 64 2.21 -10.74 6.27
C PHE A 64 2.61 -10.80 7.75
N LYS A 65 3.56 -11.68 8.07
CA LYS A 65 4.10 -11.80 9.43
C LYS A 65 5.29 -10.87 9.69
N ASP A 66 5.84 -10.24 8.64
CA ASP A 66 7.00 -9.36 8.73
C ASP A 66 6.81 -8.09 7.89
N SER A 67 7.30 -6.97 8.45
CA SER A 67 7.21 -5.62 7.88
C SER A 67 7.96 -5.50 6.55
N VAL A 68 9.09 -6.21 6.43
CA VAL A 68 9.98 -6.17 5.25
C VAL A 68 9.28 -6.75 4.03
N THR A 69 8.69 -7.94 4.15
CA THR A 69 7.98 -8.59 3.04
C THR A 69 6.70 -7.84 2.69
N ALA A 70 5.97 -7.35 3.69
CA ALA A 70 4.81 -6.48 3.47
C ALA A 70 5.20 -5.23 2.66
N THR A 71 6.27 -4.55 3.06
CA THR A 71 6.75 -3.33 2.39
C THR A 71 7.23 -3.62 0.96
N LYS A 72 7.95 -4.73 0.74
CA LYS A 72 8.35 -5.14 -0.62
C LYS A 72 7.14 -5.39 -1.51
N PHE A 73 6.13 -6.11 -1.00
CA PHE A 73 4.90 -6.36 -1.74
C PHE A 73 4.12 -5.06 -2.01
N PHE A 74 4.03 -4.18 -1.02
CA PHE A 74 3.41 -2.86 -1.16
C PHE A 74 4.09 -2.02 -2.25
N LEU A 75 5.42 -1.92 -2.25
CA LEU A 75 6.16 -1.18 -3.27
C LEU A 75 6.06 -1.81 -4.66
N GLN A 76 6.00 -3.14 -4.74
CA GLN A 76 5.73 -3.84 -5.99
C GLN A 76 4.34 -3.45 -6.53
N LYS A 77 3.30 -3.56 -5.70
CA LYS A 77 1.93 -3.17 -6.09
C LYS A 77 1.83 -1.71 -6.47
N ARG A 78 2.46 -0.83 -5.70
CA ARG A 78 2.53 0.59 -6.03
C ARG A 78 3.06 0.80 -7.45
N ARG A 79 4.14 0.13 -7.85
CA ARG A 79 4.69 0.23 -9.22
C ARG A 79 3.76 -0.34 -10.28
N GLU A 80 3.12 -1.48 -10.01
CA GLU A 80 2.13 -2.08 -10.91
C GLU A 80 0.97 -1.11 -11.18
N TYR A 81 0.47 -0.44 -10.12
CA TYR A 81 -0.60 0.55 -10.25
C TYR A 81 -0.13 1.88 -10.83
N GLU A 82 1.07 2.39 -10.49
CA GLU A 82 1.68 3.55 -11.16
C GLU A 82 1.72 3.34 -12.68
N LEU A 83 2.13 2.15 -13.13
CA LEU A 83 2.18 1.81 -14.55
C LEU A 83 0.80 1.57 -15.16
N GLY A 84 -0.14 0.94 -14.44
CA GLY A 84 -1.51 0.71 -14.92
C GLY A 84 -2.31 2.01 -15.12
N TYR A 85 -2.09 3.02 -14.27
CA TYR A 85 -2.71 4.33 -14.41
C TYR A 85 -2.19 5.14 -15.61
N ASP A 86 -0.95 4.93 -16.03
CA ASP A 86 -0.39 5.58 -17.22
C ASP A 86 -1.02 5.09 -18.55
N PHE A 87 -1.74 3.95 -18.55
CA PHE A 87 -2.43 3.41 -19.73
C PHE A 87 -3.96 3.62 -19.74
N GLU A 88 -4.59 4.05 -18.63
CA GLU A 88 -6.04 4.30 -18.56
C GLU A 88 -6.44 5.75 -18.93
N VAL A 89 -5.69 6.40 -19.83
CA VAL A 89 -6.12 7.65 -20.47
C VAL A 89 -6.42 7.40 -21.95
N GLU A 90 -7.49 6.66 -22.22
CA GLU A 90 -8.28 6.93 -23.43
C GLU A 90 -9.62 7.53 -22.99
N PRO A 91 -9.86 8.84 -23.24
CA PRO A 91 -11.19 9.39 -23.09
C PRO A 91 -12.09 8.76 -24.16
N LYS A 92 -13.22 8.19 -23.73
CA LYS A 92 -14.39 8.04 -24.59
C LYS A 92 -15.19 9.32 -24.59
#